data_AF-A0A7Y2GK63-F1
#
_entry.id   AF-A0A7Y2GK63-F1
#
_cell.length_a   1.000
_cell.length_b   1.000
_cell.length_c   1.000
_cell.angle_alpha   90.00
_cell.angle_beta   90.00
_cell.angle_gamma   90.00
#
_symmetry.space_group_name_H-M   'P 1'
#
loop_
_entity.id
_entity.type
_entity.pdbx_description
1 polymer ?
#
loop_
_entity_poly.entity_id
_entity_poly.type
_entity_poly.pdbx_seq_one_letter_code
_entity_poly.pdbx_strand_id
1 'polypeptide(L)'
;ATGLGLAVEGRPLAMACWVAATLGHIFPVTRRMRGGKGVATAGGGAFVLFPWVSLLLATIFVAVARFGRKASVGSLAIAFGLVFLVAATGRPNAEIAVTAGLVGVVIVRHWSNIMRLLRREEHSLV
;
A
#
# COMPACT_ATOMS: atom_id res chain seq x y z
N ALA A 1 5.85 9.27 -11.19
CA ALA A 1 7.11 8.55 -10.93
C ALA A 1 7.06 7.12 -11.47
N THR A 2 6.30 6.20 -10.86
CA THR A 2 6.23 4.78 -11.26
C THR A 2 5.89 4.57 -12.74
N GLY A 3 4.88 5.27 -13.27
CA GLY A 3 4.51 5.15 -14.70
C GLY A 3 5.59 5.64 -15.66
N LEU A 4 6.31 6.71 -15.30
CA LEU A 4 7.45 7.19 -16.08
C LEU A 4 8.61 6.19 -16.02
N GLY A 5 8.93 5.64 -14.84
CA GLY A 5 9.96 4.61 -14.71
C GLY A 5 9.64 3.37 -15.55
N LEU A 6 8.35 2.99 -15.61
CA LEU A 6 7.88 1.88 -16.45
C LEU A 6 8.06 2.16 -17.94
N ALA A 7 7.82 3.40 -18.37
CA ALA A 7 7.96 3.79 -19.77
C ALA A 7 9.43 3.92 -20.22
N VAL A 8 10.34 4.31 -19.32
CA VAL A 8 11.74 4.60 -19.67
C VAL A 8 12.60 3.33 -19.68
N GLU A 9 12.53 2.52 -18.62
CA GLU A 9 13.44 1.38 -18.42
C GLU A 9 12.69 0.10 -18.00
N GLY A 10 11.37 0.16 -18.00
CA GLY A 10 10.52 -0.97 -17.61
C GLY A 10 10.38 -1.12 -16.10
N ARG A 11 10.11 -2.36 -15.68
CA ARG A 11 9.65 -2.67 -14.32
C ARG A 11 10.67 -2.43 -13.21
N PRO A 12 11.98 -2.69 -13.37
CA PRO A 12 12.95 -2.46 -12.31
C PRO A 12 12.98 -1.00 -11.85
N LEU A 13 13.04 -0.07 -12.81
CA LEU A 13 13.02 1.37 -12.52
C LEU A 13 11.66 1.81 -11.97
N ALA A 14 10.56 1.27 -12.50
CA ALA A 14 9.22 1.53 -11.99
C ALA A 14 9.09 1.13 -10.51
N MET A 15 9.60 -0.04 -10.13
CA MET A 15 9.65 -0.52 -8.75
C MET A 15 10.49 0.38 -7.85
N ALA A 16 11.70 0.76 -8.29
CA ALA A 16 12.56 1.68 -7.54
C ALA A 16 11.87 3.04 -7.32
N CYS A 17 11.22 3.58 -8.36
CA CYS A 17 10.44 4.81 -8.29
C CYS A 17 9.23 4.68 -7.36
N TRP A 18 8.56 3.53 -7.35
CA TRP A 18 7.44 3.27 -6.45
C TRP A 18 7.88 3.26 -4.98
N VAL A 19 8.98 2.56 -4.69
CA VAL A 19 9.59 2.52 -3.35
C VAL A 19 10.01 3.91 -2.92
N ALA A 20 10.78 4.63 -3.73
CA ALA A 20 11.26 5.97 -3.43
C ALA A 20 10.11 6.96 -3.18
N ALA A 21 9.07 6.96 -4.03
CA ALA A 21 7.90 7.83 -3.85
C ALA A 21 7.12 7.51 -2.58
N THR A 22 6.96 6.22 -2.25
CA THR A 22 6.24 5.80 -1.05
C THR A 22 7.04 6.15 0.22
N LEU A 23 8.33 5.83 0.25
CA LEU A 23 9.21 6.17 1.38
C LEU A 23 9.34 7.68 1.57
N GLY A 24 9.48 8.45 0.48
CA GLY A 24 9.52 9.91 0.55
C GLY A 24 8.22 10.52 1.12
N HIS A 25 7.07 9.88 0.91
CA HIS A 25 5.81 10.30 1.51
C HIS A 25 5.66 9.90 2.99
N ILE A 26 6.17 8.73 3.37
CA ILE A 26 6.10 8.24 4.76
C ILE A 26 7.14 8.93 5.65
N PHE A 27 8.34 9.16 5.12
CA PHE A 27 9.48 9.77 5.79
C PHE A 27 10.03 10.97 5.00
N PRO A 28 9.25 12.04 4.81
CA PRO A 28 9.69 13.23 4.10
C PRO A 28 10.82 13.92 4.88
N VAL A 29 11.97 14.08 4.23
CA VAL A 29 13.14 14.77 4.79
C VAL A 29 12.78 16.20 5.19
N THR A 30 11.96 16.89 4.39
CA THR A 30 11.51 18.27 4.62
C THR A 30 10.65 18.46 5.88
N ARG A 31 10.07 17.38 6.42
CA ARG A 31 9.25 17.43 7.64
C ARG A 31 9.83 16.59 8.79
N ARG A 32 11.17 16.49 8.87
CA ARG A 32 11.87 15.75 9.93
C ARG A 32 11.36 14.30 10.06
N MET A 33 11.16 13.63 8.92
CA MET A 33 10.65 12.26 8.83
C MET A 33 9.24 12.05 9.41
N ARG A 34 8.44 13.12 9.57
CA ARG A 34 7.03 13.05 9.98
C ARG A 34 6.10 13.13 8.77
N GLY A 35 5.88 11.99 8.12
CA GLY A 35 5.00 11.88 6.95
C GLY A 35 3.68 11.16 7.19
N GLY A 36 3.02 10.82 6.09
CA GLY A 36 1.72 10.15 6.08
C GLY A 36 1.82 8.65 6.36
N LYS A 37 0.71 7.93 6.08
CA LYS A 37 0.62 6.47 6.21
C LYS A 37 0.98 5.71 4.93
N GLY A 38 1.13 6.40 3.81
CA GLY A 38 1.58 5.82 2.55
C GLY A 38 0.56 5.01 1.77
N VAL A 39 -0.72 4.92 2.20
CA VAL A 39 -1.74 4.10 1.52
C VAL A 39 -1.99 4.56 0.09
N ALA A 40 -2.22 5.86 -0.12
CA ALA A 40 -2.52 6.39 -1.46
C ALA A 40 -1.32 6.30 -2.40
N THR A 41 -0.11 6.57 -1.91
CA THR A 41 1.13 6.47 -2.70
C THR A 41 1.50 5.02 -3.02
N ALA A 42 1.39 4.12 -2.03
CA ALA A 42 1.58 2.68 -2.24
C ALA A 42 0.54 2.13 -3.24
N GLY A 43 -0.74 2.44 -3.03
CA GLY A 43 -1.83 2.01 -3.90
C GLY A 43 -1.72 2.56 -5.33
N GLY A 44 -1.33 3.83 -5.49
CA GLY A 44 -1.14 4.43 -6.81
C GLY A 44 -0.03 3.74 -7.63
N GLY A 45 1.11 3.43 -7.01
CA GLY A 45 2.16 2.68 -7.70
C GLY A 45 1.79 1.22 -7.97
N ALA A 46 1.05 0.57 -7.06
CA ALA A 46 0.48 -0.74 -7.29
C ALA A 46 -0.48 -0.73 -8.50
N PHE A 47 -1.30 0.31 -8.65
CA PHE A 47 -2.23 0.43 -9.78
C PHE A 47 -1.52 0.50 -11.13
N VAL A 48 -0.35 1.13 -11.18
CA VAL A 48 0.48 1.18 -12.38
C VAL A 48 1.12 -0.19 -12.70
N LEU A 49 1.64 -0.88 -11.69
CA LEU A 49 2.41 -2.12 -11.86
C LEU A 49 1.53 -3.39 -11.96
N PHE A 50 0.38 -3.35 -11.30
CA PHE A 50 -0.56 -4.44 -11.09
C PHE A 50 -2.01 -3.91 -11.18
N PRO A 51 -2.46 -3.42 -12.34
CA PRO A 51 -3.76 -2.76 -12.49
C PRO A 51 -4.94 -3.65 -12.07
N TRP A 52 -4.96 -4.91 -12.51
CA TRP A 52 -6.03 -5.86 -12.18
C TRP A 52 -6.10 -6.20 -10.69
N VAL A 53 -4.93 -6.47 -10.08
CA VAL A 53 -4.83 -6.74 -8.64
C VAL A 53 -5.30 -5.52 -7.85
N SER A 54 -4.88 -4.33 -8.26
CA SER A 54 -5.22 -3.08 -7.58
C SER A 54 -6.70 -2.75 -7.72
N LEU A 55 -7.32 -3.02 -8.87
CA LEU A 55 -8.74 -2.84 -9.09
C LEU A 55 -9.58 -3.77 -8.19
N LEU A 56 -9.19 -5.04 -8.10
CA LEU A 56 -9.84 -6.00 -7.20
C LEU A 56 -9.73 -5.54 -5.74
N LEU A 57 -8.52 -5.17 -5.31
CA LEU A 57 -8.29 -4.72 -3.93
C LEU A 57 -8.97 -3.39 -3.60
N ALA A 58 -9.05 -2.46 -4.56
CA ALA A 58 -9.80 -1.23 -4.39
C ALA A 58 -11.30 -1.52 -4.20
N THR A 59 -11.84 -2.48 -4.96
CA THR A 59 -13.25 -2.91 -4.81
C THR A 59 -13.48 -3.55 -3.44
N ILE A 60 -12.59 -4.44 -3.00
CA ILE A 60 -12.64 -5.05 -1.67
C ILE A 60 -12.53 -3.97 -0.59
N PHE A 61 -11.64 -2.99 -0.75
CA PHE A 61 -11.51 -1.89 0.21
C PHE A 61 -12.78 -1.08 0.35
N VAL A 62 -13.39 -0.68 -0.76
CA VAL A 62 -14.64 0.09 -0.74
C VAL A 62 -15.74 -0.72 -0.07
N ALA A 63 -15.85 -2.02 -0.37
CA ALA A 63 -16.78 -2.90 0.30
C ALA A 63 -16.51 -2.98 1.81
N VAL A 64 -15.28 -3.30 2.23
CA VAL A 64 -14.91 -3.43 3.65
C VAL A 64 -15.04 -2.10 4.39
N ALA A 65 -14.68 -0.97 3.78
CA ALA A 65 -14.85 0.35 4.38
C ALA A 65 -16.33 0.68 4.59
N ARG A 66 -17.19 0.31 3.63
CA ARG A 66 -18.64 0.56 3.69
C ARG A 66 -19.36 -0.36 4.67
N PHE A 67 -18.99 -1.63 4.75
CA PHE A 67 -19.65 -2.61 5.64
C PHE A 67 -19.01 -2.71 7.03
N GLY A 68 -17.69 -2.62 7.11
CA GLY A 68 -16.93 -2.79 8.34
C GLY A 68 -16.86 -1.54 9.22
N ARG A 69 -17.28 -0.37 8.73
CA ARG A 69 -17.25 0.94 9.41
C ARG A 69 -15.89 1.32 10.02
N LYS A 70 -14.80 0.65 9.63
CA LYS A 70 -13.44 0.90 10.14
C LYS A 70 -12.43 0.92 9.01
N ALA A 71 -11.75 2.05 8.85
CA ALA A 71 -10.72 2.24 7.83
C ALA A 71 -9.55 1.27 8.00
N SER A 72 -9.19 0.95 9.25
CA SER A 72 -7.99 0.16 9.54
C SER A 72 -8.11 -1.30 9.14
N VAL A 73 -9.32 -1.89 9.19
CA VAL A 73 -9.57 -3.26 8.71
C VAL A 73 -9.39 -3.33 7.20
N GLY A 74 -9.98 -2.37 6.48
CA GLY A 74 -9.84 -2.27 5.02
C GLY A 74 -8.39 -2.13 4.58
N SER A 75 -7.63 -1.24 5.22
CA SER A 75 -6.21 -1.04 4.88
C SER A 75 -5.37 -2.30 5.12
N LEU A 76 -5.63 -3.06 6.19
CA LEU A 76 -4.88 -4.28 6.48
C LEU A 76 -5.24 -5.41 5.51
N ALA A 77 -6.52 -5.55 5.18
CA ALA A 77 -7.00 -6.51 4.19
C ALA A 77 -6.39 -6.26 2.81
N ILE A 78 -6.35 -5.00 2.35
CA ILE A 78 -5.68 -4.66 1.09
C ILE A 78 -4.18 -4.96 1.17
N ALA A 79 -3.53 -4.56 2.26
CA ALA A 79 -2.09 -4.70 2.43
C ALA A 79 -1.64 -6.16 2.26
N PHE A 80 -2.28 -7.09 2.97
CA PHE A 80 -2.00 -8.52 2.82
C PHE A 80 -2.47 -9.06 1.47
N GLY A 81 -3.66 -8.65 1.01
CA GLY A 81 -4.20 -9.05 -0.28
C GLY A 81 -3.28 -8.69 -1.44
N LEU A 82 -2.58 -7.55 -1.38
CA LEU A 82 -1.65 -7.12 -2.40
C LEU A 82 -0.47 -8.06 -2.54
N VAL A 83 0.17 -8.45 -1.42
CA VAL A 83 1.31 -9.38 -1.46
C VAL A 83 0.87 -10.74 -2.02
N PHE A 84 -0.25 -11.27 -1.53
CA PHE A 84 -0.74 -12.58 -1.94
C PHE A 84 -1.15 -12.61 -3.41
N LEU A 85 -1.91 -11.62 -3.87
CA LEU A 85 -2.36 -11.56 -5.26
C LEU A 85 -1.20 -11.30 -6.22
N VAL A 86 -0.23 -10.45 -5.85
CA VAL A 86 0.98 -10.25 -6.67
C VAL A 86 1.78 -11.55 -6.77
N ALA A 87 1.93 -12.31 -5.67
CA ALA A 87 2.56 -13.62 -5.71
C ALA A 87 1.80 -14.61 -6.62
N ALA A 88 0.47 -14.60 -6.57
CA ALA A 88 -0.39 -15.43 -7.41
C ALA A 88 -0.30 -15.08 -8.92
N THR A 89 0.17 -13.88 -9.28
CA THR A 89 0.36 -13.51 -10.70
C THR A 89 1.63 -14.10 -11.35
N GLY A 90 2.40 -14.94 -10.63
CA GLY A 90 3.61 -15.57 -11.17
C GLY A 90 4.77 -14.59 -11.40
N ARG A 91 4.80 -13.48 -10.66
CA ARG A 91 5.81 -12.43 -10.80
C ARG A 91 7.16 -12.89 -10.23
N PRO A 92 8.29 -12.31 -10.68
CA PRO A 92 9.59 -12.62 -10.13
C PRO A 92 9.64 -12.43 -8.62
N ASN A 93 10.38 -13.29 -7.92
CA ASN A 93 10.53 -13.24 -6.46
C ASN A 93 11.02 -11.86 -5.96
N ALA A 94 11.82 -11.15 -6.76
CA ALA A 94 12.26 -9.80 -6.46
C ALA A 94 11.09 -8.79 -6.42
N GLU A 95 10.13 -8.86 -7.34
CA GLU A 95 8.95 -7.99 -7.34
C GLU A 95 8.06 -8.26 -6.12
N ILE A 96 7.91 -9.54 -5.75
CA ILE A 96 7.14 -9.97 -4.58
C ILE A 96 7.81 -9.47 -3.31
N ALA A 97 9.13 -9.61 -3.18
CA ALA A 97 9.90 -9.14 -2.03
C ALA A 97 9.82 -7.62 -1.85
N VAL A 98 9.94 -6.85 -2.93
CA VAL A 98 9.78 -5.38 -2.90
C VAL A 98 8.37 -5.00 -2.46
N THR A 99 7.34 -5.65 -3.02
CA THR A 99 5.94 -5.43 -2.66
C THR A 99 5.69 -5.74 -1.18
N ALA A 100 6.17 -6.88 -0.70
CA ALA A 100 6.06 -7.29 0.70
C ALA A 100 6.77 -6.33 1.66
N GLY A 101 7.98 -5.88 1.31
CA GLY A 101 8.72 -4.90 2.11
C GLY A 101 7.97 -3.57 2.22
N LEU A 102 7.45 -3.06 1.10
CA LEU A 102 6.70 -1.80 1.07
C LEU A 102 5.38 -1.90 1.85
N VAL A 103 4.67 -3.03 1.71
CA VAL A 103 3.49 -3.35 2.52
C VAL A 103 3.84 -3.42 4.01
N GLY A 104 4.95 -4.04 4.38
CA GLY A 104 5.42 -4.10 5.77
C GLY A 104 5.62 -2.70 6.37
N VAL A 105 6.25 -1.78 5.63
CA VAL A 105 6.40 -0.38 6.05
C VAL A 105 5.04 0.30 6.27
N VAL A 106 4.09 0.08 5.35
CA VAL A 106 2.73 0.63 5.50
C VAL A 106 2.04 0.06 6.74
N ILE A 107 2.15 -1.24 7.02
CA ILE A 107 1.56 -1.90 8.20
C ILE A 107 2.15 -1.31 9.49
N VAL A 108 3.48 -1.20 9.58
CA VAL A 108 4.15 -0.58 10.73
C VAL A 108 3.64 0.84 10.95
N ARG A 109 3.43 1.61 9.88
CA ARG A 109 2.88 2.97 9.97
C ARG A 109 1.42 3.01 10.43
N HIS A 110 0.67 1.92 10.28
CA HIS A 110 -0.68 1.74 10.82
C HIS A 110 -0.72 1.18 12.24
N TRP A 111 0.41 0.91 12.89
CA TRP A 111 0.43 0.33 14.24
C TRP A 111 -0.46 1.07 15.25
N SER A 112 -0.41 2.41 15.26
CA SER A 112 -1.27 3.23 16.14
C SER A 112 -2.78 3.05 15.85
N ASN A 113 -3.13 2.82 14.59
CA ASN A 113 -4.50 2.54 14.16
C ASN A 113 -4.93 1.14 14.59
N ILE A 114 -4.07 0.14 14.40
CA ILE A 114 -4.31 -1.25 14.83
C ILE A 114 -4.49 -1.30 16.35
N MET A 115 -3.66 -0.59 17.11
CA MET A 115 -3.77 -0.52 18.57
C MET A 115 -5.10 0.12 19.01
N ARG A 116 -5.53 1.22 18.37
CA ARG A 116 -6.86 1.83 18.64
C ARG A 116 -8.00 0.88 18.31
N LEU A 117 -7.87 0.12 17.21
CA LEU A 117 -8.87 -0.88 16.82
C LEU A 117 -8.98 -1.98 17.88
N LEU A 118 -7.85 -2.50 18.37
CA LEU A 118 -7.80 -3.51 19.44
C LEU A 118 -8.38 -3.00 20.76
N ARG A 119 -8.16 -1.72 21.08
CA ARG A 119 -8.74 -1.05 22.25
C ARG A 119 -10.21 -0.65 22.09
N ARG A 120 -10.81 -0.89 20.92
CA ARG A 120 -12.17 -0.42 20.54
C ARG A 120 -12.34 1.11 20.57
N GLU A 121 -11.25 1.85 20.47
CA GLU A 121 -11.21 3.33 20.47
C GLU A 121 -11.22 3.92 19.05
N GLU A 122 -11.30 3.09 18.02
CA GLU A 122 -11.37 3.57 16.63
C GLU A 122 -12.76 4.14 16.33
N HIS A 123 -12.79 5.42 15.95
CA HIS A 123 -14.00 6.09 15.48
C HIS A 123 -14.52 5.40 14.22
N SER A 124 -15.83 5.17 14.14
CA SER A 124 -16.42 4.63 12.92
C SER A 124 -16.27 5.62 11.77
N LEU A 125 -16.06 5.08 10.58
CA LEU A 125 -16.30 5.83 9.35
C LEU A 125 -17.82 5.98 9.22
N VAL A 126 -18.35 7.08 9.78
CA VAL A 126 -19.79 7.42 9.91
C VAL A 126 -20.51 6.65 11.01
#